data_AF-A0A972U7S0-F1
#
_entry.id   AF-A0A972U7S0-F1
#
_cell.length_a   1.000
_cell.length_b   1.000
_cell.length_c   1.000
_cell.angle_alpha   90.00
_cell.angle_beta   90.00
_cell.angle_gamma   90.00
#
_symmetry.space_group_name_H-M   'P 1'
#
loop_
_entity.id
_entity.type
_entity.pdbx_description
1 polymer ?
#
loop_
_entity_poly.entity_id
_entity_poly.type
_entity_poly.pdbx_seq_one_letter_code
_entity_poly.pdbx_strand_id
1 'polypeptide(L)'
;MFALATEPLTIEQLKAAAEDPKCGALVTFEGWVRNHNDGHDVTSLEYEAYEAMALAEGQRILEEARAAFGLKQAICIHRTGHLAIGDIAVWVGVATPHRDAAFNACRFIIDEIKVRVPIWKKEHYVNGDSGWVHCEECAKHGHRPTMDYSRQSVLKEVGAHGQRKLAESRVLVVGAGGLGCPVLAYLAGAGVGHIGLVEHDHLEASNLHRQFLYAPGHIGESKAALAEAWLKQFNPDISTDCHDARFQDVELGQLASYDIIVECTDCMATKLLVNRAAIKAGVPVVFASIYQFEGQVQVVTPESSCLECLYEGGVPSDVPSCSVAGVLGPVPGVLGSIQALEAIKQLLGLDGRLENQLLIVNLADYAMQRIALPRNEACPAHKADAPLPESCDILAKDIARLGEVQLVDIRTHQEVAVEPLLCDHIHIPMDALLAAPQVLSKDATTLLICAAGIRTRYAANALRGLGYKQVYSLVGGHRMLAGA
;
A
#
# COMPACT_ATOMS: atom_id res chain seq x y z
N MET A 1 -24.55 17.99 -27.27
CA MET A 1 -23.63 17.87 -28.41
C MET A 1 -22.34 18.53 -28.01
N PHE A 2 -21.24 17.80 -28.12
CA PHE A 2 -19.90 18.38 -28.01
C PHE A 2 -19.38 18.70 -29.41
N ALA A 3 -18.74 19.85 -29.60
CA ALA A 3 -18.16 20.24 -30.88
C ALA A 3 -16.90 21.10 -30.70
N LEU A 4 -16.06 21.11 -31.73
CA LEU A 4 -14.94 22.04 -31.87
C LEU A 4 -15.29 23.09 -32.92
N ALA A 5 -14.86 24.34 -32.71
CA ALA A 5 -15.07 25.43 -33.64
C ALA A 5 -13.80 26.27 -33.83
N THR A 6 -13.45 26.60 -35.07
CA THR A 6 -12.35 27.55 -35.33
C THR A 6 -12.84 28.99 -35.34
N GLU A 7 -14.10 29.20 -35.74
CA GLU A 7 -14.73 30.51 -35.83
C GLU A 7 -15.32 31.01 -34.49
N PRO A 8 -15.53 32.32 -34.32
CA PRO A 8 -16.22 32.89 -33.16
C PRO A 8 -17.61 32.29 -32.94
N LEU A 9 -17.98 32.07 -31.68
CA LEU A 9 -19.25 31.48 -31.30
C LEU A 9 -20.37 32.51 -31.35
N THR A 10 -21.50 32.17 -31.98
CA THR A 10 -22.71 33.00 -31.94
C THR A 10 -23.60 32.58 -30.77
N ILE A 11 -23.47 33.26 -29.64
CA ILE A 11 -24.06 32.84 -28.36
C ILE A 11 -25.59 32.78 -28.41
N GLU A 12 -26.24 33.69 -29.14
CA GLU A 12 -27.69 33.70 -29.31
C GLU A 12 -28.19 32.44 -30.01
N GLN A 13 -27.45 31.95 -31.02
CA GLN A 13 -27.77 30.70 -31.71
C GLN A 13 -27.57 29.50 -30.80
N LEU A 14 -26.51 29.50 -29.98
CA LEU A 14 -26.25 28.42 -29.03
C LEU A 14 -27.27 28.35 -27.90
N LYS A 15 -27.71 29.52 -27.40
CA LYS A 15 -28.80 29.61 -26.42
C LYS A 15 -30.11 29.10 -27.02
N ALA A 16 -30.50 29.58 -28.19
CA ALA A 16 -31.70 29.10 -28.89
C ALA A 16 -31.64 27.59 -29.17
N ALA A 17 -30.47 27.06 -29.49
CA ALA A 17 -30.27 25.63 -29.69
C ALA A 17 -30.34 24.82 -28.39
N ALA A 18 -30.04 25.41 -27.23
CA ALA A 18 -30.08 24.75 -25.92
C ALA A 18 -31.44 24.87 -25.21
N GLU A 19 -32.30 25.79 -25.64
CA GLU A 19 -33.63 25.99 -25.08
C GLU A 19 -34.58 24.82 -25.39
N ASP A 20 -35.29 24.36 -24.36
CA ASP A 20 -36.35 23.35 -24.48
C ASP A 20 -37.59 23.84 -23.73
N PRO A 21 -38.78 23.93 -24.36
CA PRO A 21 -40.03 24.34 -23.70
C PRO A 21 -40.42 23.52 -22.47
N LYS A 22 -39.84 22.33 -22.27
CA LYS A 22 -40.07 21.47 -21.10
C LYS A 22 -39.13 21.78 -19.93
N CYS A 23 -38.17 22.69 -20.10
CA CYS A 23 -37.16 23.04 -19.12
C CYS A 23 -37.51 24.37 -18.44
N GLY A 24 -37.38 24.41 -17.11
CA GLY A 24 -37.59 25.62 -16.30
C GLY A 24 -36.32 26.43 -16.06
N ALA A 25 -35.16 25.91 -16.46
CA ALA A 25 -33.86 26.57 -16.29
C ALA A 25 -32.92 26.26 -17.47
N LEU A 26 -32.26 27.31 -17.96
CA LEU A 26 -31.08 27.24 -18.82
C LEU A 26 -29.92 27.89 -18.07
N VAL A 27 -28.84 27.15 -17.86
CA VAL A 27 -27.59 27.67 -17.28
C VAL A 27 -26.53 27.61 -18.35
N THR A 28 -25.82 28.72 -18.54
CA THR A 28 -24.70 28.83 -19.48
C THR A 28 -23.42 29.20 -18.75
N PHE A 29 -22.31 28.68 -19.24
CA PHE A 29 -20.96 29.07 -18.84
C PHE A 29 -20.16 29.51 -20.05
N GLU A 30 -19.36 30.55 -19.88
CA GLU A 30 -18.48 31.09 -20.91
C GLU A 30 -17.06 31.21 -20.35
N GLY A 31 -16.09 30.56 -20.99
CA GLY A 31 -14.67 30.72 -20.66
C GLY A 31 -14.05 31.77 -21.57
N TRP A 32 -13.72 32.95 -21.02
CA TRP A 32 -13.21 34.09 -21.78
C TRP A 32 -11.67 34.12 -21.76
N VAL A 33 -11.07 34.55 -22.86
CA VAL A 33 -9.64 34.90 -22.91
C VAL A 33 -9.43 36.19 -22.13
N ARG A 34 -8.60 36.14 -21.10
CA ARG A 34 -8.27 37.27 -20.22
C ARG A 34 -6.84 37.74 -20.46
N ASN A 35 -6.56 39.00 -20.15
CA ASN A 35 -5.27 39.65 -20.38
C ASN A 35 -4.20 39.37 -19.30
N HIS A 36 -4.50 38.52 -18.31
CA HIS A 36 -3.59 38.21 -17.21
C HIS A 36 -3.74 36.77 -16.73
N ASN A 37 -2.63 36.06 -16.54
CA ASN A 37 -2.61 34.72 -15.96
C ASN A 37 -1.35 34.54 -15.09
N ASP A 38 -1.51 34.06 -13.85
CA ASP A 38 -0.42 33.74 -12.91
C ASP A 38 0.69 34.80 -12.77
N GLY A 39 0.33 36.10 -12.79
CA GLY A 39 1.28 37.21 -12.66
C GLY A 39 1.85 37.72 -13.98
N HIS A 40 1.47 37.15 -15.12
CA HIS A 40 1.94 37.52 -16.45
C HIS A 40 0.85 38.14 -17.32
N ASP A 41 1.22 39.15 -18.11
CA ASP A 41 0.33 39.77 -19.09
C ASP A 41 0.27 38.94 -20.38
N VAL A 42 -0.94 38.52 -20.74
CA VAL A 42 -1.23 37.63 -21.88
C VAL A 42 -1.86 38.47 -23.00
N THR A 43 -1.37 38.32 -24.24
CA THR A 43 -1.87 39.03 -25.43
C THR A 43 -2.90 38.23 -26.23
N SER A 44 -2.75 36.91 -26.27
CA SER A 44 -3.65 35.98 -26.95
C SER A 44 -3.44 34.54 -26.48
N LEU A 45 -4.36 33.66 -26.87
CA LEU A 45 -4.27 32.22 -26.64
C LEU A 45 -4.33 31.47 -27.97
N GLU A 46 -3.63 30.35 -28.06
CA GLU A 46 -3.74 29.40 -29.16
C GLU A 46 -4.13 28.03 -28.58
N TYR A 47 -5.21 27.44 -29.13
CA TYR A 47 -5.72 26.13 -28.71
C TYR A 47 -5.53 25.09 -29.82
N GLU A 48 -4.85 24.00 -29.50
CA GLU A 48 -4.73 22.83 -30.36
C GLU A 48 -5.49 21.65 -29.76
N ALA A 49 -6.08 20.81 -30.60
CA ALA A 49 -6.86 19.67 -30.16
C ALA A 49 -6.58 18.44 -31.01
N TYR A 50 -6.56 17.27 -30.38
CA TYR A 50 -6.65 16.02 -31.13
C TYR A 50 -8.11 15.71 -31.45
N GLU A 51 -8.60 16.28 -32.55
CA GLU A 51 -10.03 16.42 -32.86
C GLU A 51 -10.84 15.13 -32.67
N ALA A 52 -10.41 14.01 -33.23
CA ALA A 52 -11.16 12.75 -33.13
C ALA A 52 -11.36 12.29 -31.67
N MET A 53 -10.31 12.39 -30.84
CA MET A 53 -10.36 11.99 -29.44
C MET A 53 -11.10 13.03 -28.58
N ALA A 54 -10.92 14.32 -28.88
CA ALA A 54 -11.63 15.40 -28.22
C ALA A 54 -13.15 15.30 -28.43
N LEU A 55 -13.58 15.03 -29.67
CA LEU A 55 -15.00 14.85 -29.99
C LEU A 55 -15.60 13.64 -29.27
N ALA A 56 -14.90 12.49 -29.28
CA ALA A 56 -15.36 11.29 -28.61
C ALA A 56 -15.46 11.49 -27.08
N GLU A 57 -14.43 12.04 -26.45
CA GLU A 57 -14.39 12.21 -24.99
C GLU A 57 -15.34 13.30 -24.51
N GLY A 58 -15.41 14.45 -25.22
CA GLY A 58 -16.37 15.50 -24.91
C GLY A 58 -17.81 15.01 -25.03
N GLN A 59 -18.11 14.16 -26.02
CA GLN A 59 -19.44 13.57 -26.15
C GLN A 59 -19.74 12.59 -25.00
N ARG A 60 -18.76 11.79 -24.55
CA ARG A 60 -18.87 10.92 -23.38
C ARG A 60 -19.18 11.70 -22.10
N ILE A 61 -18.51 12.81 -21.86
CA ILE A 61 -18.77 13.71 -20.72
C ILE A 61 -20.21 14.22 -20.72
N LEU A 62 -20.73 14.62 -21.89
CA LEU A 62 -22.12 15.08 -21.99
C LEU A 62 -23.14 13.95 -21.73
N GLU A 63 -22.82 12.71 -22.09
CA GLU A 63 -23.65 11.54 -21.81
C GLU A 63 -23.65 11.19 -20.32
N GLU A 64 -22.49 11.24 -19.67
CA GLU A 64 -22.35 11.10 -18.22
C GLU A 64 -23.13 12.18 -17.48
N ALA A 65 -23.01 13.44 -17.90
CA ALA A 65 -23.78 14.54 -17.33
C ALA A 65 -25.29 14.33 -17.51
N ARG A 66 -25.73 13.87 -18.68
CA ARG A 66 -27.16 13.54 -18.93
C ARG A 66 -27.66 12.45 -17.99
N ALA A 67 -26.87 11.40 -17.79
CA ALA A 67 -27.21 10.29 -16.91
C ALA A 67 -27.25 10.72 -15.43
N ALA A 68 -26.26 11.50 -14.99
CA ALA A 68 -26.13 11.93 -13.60
C ALA A 68 -27.18 12.97 -13.17
N PHE A 69 -27.54 13.89 -14.07
CA PHE A 69 -28.37 15.05 -13.72
C PHE A 69 -29.73 15.09 -14.42
N GLY A 70 -30.09 14.06 -15.19
CA GLY A 70 -31.39 13.96 -15.86
C GLY A 70 -31.62 15.04 -16.93
N LEU A 71 -30.55 15.42 -17.65
CA LEU A 71 -30.58 16.56 -18.57
C LEU A 71 -31.44 16.27 -19.80
N LYS A 72 -32.23 17.27 -20.22
CA LYS A 72 -32.90 17.22 -21.52
C LYS A 72 -31.96 17.64 -22.63
N GLN A 73 -31.19 18.69 -22.38
CA GLN A 73 -30.25 19.22 -23.35
C GLN A 73 -28.96 19.69 -22.69
N ALA A 74 -27.84 19.38 -23.34
CA ALA A 74 -26.51 19.82 -22.97
C ALA A 74 -25.71 20.03 -24.25
N ILE A 75 -25.10 21.20 -24.39
CA ILE A 75 -24.26 21.58 -25.51
C ILE A 75 -22.96 22.12 -24.93
N CYS A 76 -21.84 21.71 -25.49
CA CYS A 76 -20.53 22.26 -25.14
C CYS A 76 -19.74 22.46 -26.44
N ILE A 77 -19.25 23.67 -26.66
CA ILE A 77 -18.41 23.98 -27.81
C ILE A 77 -17.10 24.57 -27.31
N HIS A 78 -15.98 24.00 -27.75
CA HIS A 78 -14.65 24.52 -27.46
C HIS A 78 -14.04 25.08 -28.74
N ARG A 79 -13.47 26.29 -28.66
CA ARG A 79 -12.75 26.88 -29.78
C ARG A 79 -11.34 26.34 -29.92
N THR A 80 -10.87 26.19 -31.14
CA THR A 80 -9.48 25.86 -31.48
C THR A 80 -8.89 26.93 -32.39
N GLY A 81 -7.57 26.97 -32.50
CA GLY A 81 -6.83 28.02 -33.18
C GLY A 81 -6.54 29.22 -32.28
N HIS A 82 -6.26 30.37 -32.91
CA HIS A 82 -5.85 31.59 -32.21
C HIS A 82 -7.06 32.43 -31.77
N LEU A 83 -7.05 32.86 -30.49
CA LEU A 83 -8.10 33.64 -29.84
C LEU A 83 -7.53 34.92 -29.23
N ALA A 84 -8.21 36.04 -29.46
CA ALA A 84 -7.86 37.33 -28.89
C ALA A 84 -8.43 37.51 -27.47
N ILE A 85 -7.88 38.47 -26.70
CA ILE A 85 -8.47 38.87 -25.41
C ILE A 85 -9.95 39.25 -25.61
N GLY A 86 -10.81 38.72 -24.75
CA GLY A 86 -12.26 38.88 -24.82
C GLY A 86 -12.98 37.81 -25.63
N ASP A 87 -12.27 37.00 -26.43
CA ASP A 87 -12.90 35.88 -27.14
C ASP A 87 -13.37 34.79 -26.17
N ILE A 88 -14.46 34.11 -26.54
CA ILE A 88 -14.97 32.95 -25.80
C ILE A 88 -14.24 31.71 -26.29
N ALA A 89 -13.42 31.11 -25.44
CA ALA A 89 -12.69 29.87 -25.69
C ALA A 89 -13.57 28.63 -25.55
N VAL A 90 -14.53 28.64 -24.63
CA VAL A 90 -15.44 27.52 -24.41
C VAL A 90 -16.80 28.03 -23.97
N TRP A 91 -17.85 27.41 -24.50
CA TRP A 91 -19.21 27.68 -24.12
C TRP A 91 -19.92 26.38 -23.72
N VAL A 92 -20.60 26.40 -22.59
CA VAL A 92 -21.44 25.29 -22.13
C VAL A 92 -22.85 25.81 -21.90
N GLY A 93 -23.85 25.08 -22.39
CA GLY A 93 -25.27 25.36 -22.16
C GLY A 93 -26.02 24.11 -21.74
N VAL A 94 -26.73 24.20 -20.61
CA VAL A 94 -27.47 23.08 -20.03
C VAL A 94 -28.89 23.49 -19.71
N ALA A 95 -29.87 22.77 -20.26
CA ALA A 95 -31.29 22.98 -19.98
C ALA A 95 -31.91 21.81 -19.23
N THR A 96 -32.60 22.13 -18.13
CA THR A 96 -33.28 21.16 -17.27
C THR A 96 -34.59 21.71 -16.68
N PRO A 97 -35.49 20.86 -16.16
CA PRO A 97 -36.67 21.31 -15.42
C PRO A 97 -36.36 22.10 -14.13
N HIS A 98 -35.23 21.83 -13.47
CA HIS A 98 -34.91 22.37 -12.14
C HIS A 98 -33.52 23.02 -12.10
N ARG A 99 -33.45 24.25 -11.58
CA ARG A 99 -32.22 25.07 -11.54
C ARG A 99 -30.99 24.38 -10.93
N ASP A 100 -31.16 23.59 -9.86
CA ASP A 100 -30.02 22.99 -9.15
C ASP A 100 -29.30 21.96 -10.03
N ALA A 101 -30.08 21.15 -10.78
CA ALA A 101 -29.53 20.22 -11.75
C ALA A 101 -28.80 20.95 -12.89
N ALA A 102 -29.32 22.08 -13.35
CA ALA A 102 -28.67 22.87 -14.40
C ALA A 102 -27.30 23.42 -13.96
N PHE A 103 -27.20 23.98 -12.75
CA PHE A 103 -25.92 24.48 -12.22
C PHE A 103 -24.91 23.37 -12.01
N ASN A 104 -25.31 22.28 -11.36
CA ASN A 104 -24.42 21.15 -11.06
C ASN A 104 -23.90 20.48 -12.34
N ALA A 105 -24.77 20.32 -13.34
CA ALA A 105 -24.37 19.76 -14.62
C ALA A 105 -23.49 20.70 -15.45
N CYS A 106 -23.79 22.00 -15.48
CA CYS A 106 -22.96 22.96 -16.19
C CYS A 106 -21.53 22.98 -15.60
N ARG A 107 -21.42 22.97 -14.26
CA ARG A 107 -20.15 22.85 -13.55
C ARG A 107 -19.43 21.54 -13.86
N PHE A 108 -20.12 20.41 -13.72
CA PHE A 108 -19.55 19.09 -14.02
C PHE A 108 -18.97 19.05 -15.45
N ILE A 109 -19.72 19.53 -16.44
CA ILE A 109 -19.25 19.52 -17.83
C ILE A 109 -17.98 20.36 -17.98
N ILE A 110 -17.95 21.60 -17.51
CA ILE A 110 -16.75 22.44 -17.71
C ILE A 110 -15.52 21.88 -16.97
N ASP A 111 -15.70 21.34 -15.77
CA ASP A 111 -14.61 20.76 -14.98
C ASP A 111 -14.04 19.53 -15.69
N GLU A 112 -14.90 18.61 -16.14
CA GLU A 112 -14.48 17.40 -16.85
C GLU A 112 -13.87 17.71 -18.22
N ILE A 113 -14.38 18.72 -18.96
CA ILE A 113 -13.80 19.14 -20.24
C ILE A 113 -12.35 19.59 -20.06
N LYS A 114 -12.06 20.38 -19.02
CA LYS A 114 -10.71 20.89 -18.76
C LYS A 114 -9.71 19.80 -18.36
N VAL A 115 -10.19 18.69 -17.80
CA VAL A 115 -9.34 17.61 -17.29
C VAL A 115 -9.15 16.51 -18.34
N ARG A 116 -10.23 16.09 -19.01
CA ARG A 116 -10.25 14.85 -19.80
C ARG A 116 -10.13 15.09 -21.30
N VAL A 117 -10.56 16.25 -21.80
CA VAL A 117 -10.56 16.48 -23.25
C VAL A 117 -9.15 16.93 -23.69
N PRO A 118 -8.55 16.26 -24.68
CA PRO A 118 -7.20 16.55 -25.18
C PRO A 118 -7.17 17.84 -26.00
N ILE A 119 -7.27 18.98 -25.31
CA ILE A 119 -7.14 20.33 -25.84
C ILE A 119 -6.02 21.02 -25.07
N TRP A 120 -4.98 21.42 -25.78
CA TRP A 120 -3.81 22.08 -25.22
C TRP A 120 -3.89 23.58 -25.47
N LYS A 121 -3.50 24.36 -24.46
CA LYS A 121 -3.48 25.82 -24.50
C LYS A 121 -2.04 26.30 -24.57
N LYS A 122 -1.78 27.20 -25.49
CA LYS A 122 -0.54 27.96 -25.57
C LYS A 122 -0.83 29.43 -25.31
N GLU A 123 -0.07 30.02 -24.38
CA GLU A 123 -0.19 31.45 -24.05
C GLU A 123 0.86 32.25 -24.82
N HIS A 124 0.47 33.42 -25.31
CA HIS A 124 1.38 34.42 -25.88
C HIS A 124 1.50 35.59 -24.91
N TYR A 125 2.72 35.89 -24.47
CA TYR A 125 2.98 36.96 -23.49
C TYR A 125 3.47 38.24 -24.15
N VAL A 126 3.29 39.39 -23.48
CA VAL A 126 3.69 40.71 -23.99
C VAL A 126 5.21 40.82 -24.23
N ASN A 127 6.02 40.05 -23.51
CA ASN A 127 7.48 40.03 -23.64
C ASN A 127 8.00 39.22 -24.86
N GLY A 128 7.11 38.61 -25.65
CA GLY A 128 7.46 37.81 -26.82
C GLY A 128 7.68 36.32 -26.53
N ASP A 129 7.64 35.90 -25.26
CA ASP A 129 7.67 34.48 -24.90
C ASP A 129 6.33 33.82 -25.21
N SER A 130 6.36 32.55 -25.60
CA SER A 130 5.16 31.70 -25.71
C SER A 130 5.41 30.36 -25.07
N GLY A 131 4.44 29.86 -24.31
CA GLY A 131 4.56 28.63 -23.55
C GLY A 131 3.31 27.77 -23.69
N TRP A 132 3.51 26.46 -23.86
CA TRP A 132 2.43 25.48 -23.72
C TRP A 132 2.12 25.32 -22.23
N VAL A 133 0.92 25.73 -21.83
CA VAL A 133 0.48 25.66 -20.45
C VAL A 133 -0.41 24.42 -20.32
N HIS A 134 0.07 23.42 -19.58
CA HIS A 134 -0.76 22.28 -19.19
C HIS A 134 -1.82 22.78 -18.20
N CYS A 135 -3.09 22.42 -18.41
CA CYS A 135 -4.24 22.92 -17.64
C CYS A 135 -4.32 22.41 -16.18
N GLU A 136 -3.20 21.97 -15.59
CA GLU A 136 -3.14 21.48 -14.20
C GLU A 136 -3.27 22.63 -13.19
N GLU A 137 -2.80 23.85 -13.54
CA GLU A 137 -2.81 24.96 -12.58
C GLU A 137 -4.18 25.61 -12.38
N CYS A 138 -5.11 25.46 -13.34
CA CYS A 138 -6.48 25.96 -13.19
C CYS A 138 -7.32 25.13 -12.20
N ALA A 139 -6.96 23.87 -11.95
CA ALA A 139 -7.62 22.99 -10.98
C ALA A 139 -7.35 23.36 -9.50
N LYS A 140 -6.43 24.32 -9.26
CA LYS A 140 -6.06 24.79 -7.90
C LYS A 140 -7.21 25.53 -7.17
N HIS A 141 -8.27 25.94 -7.86
CA HIS A 141 -9.42 26.60 -7.24
C HIS A 141 -10.43 25.57 -6.68
N GLY A 142 -10.07 24.94 -5.57
CA GLY A 142 -11.03 24.30 -4.66
C GLY A 142 -11.13 22.77 -4.70
N HIS A 143 -10.30 22.07 -5.47
CA HIS A 143 -10.20 20.62 -5.42
C HIS A 143 -8.93 20.22 -4.66
N ARG A 144 -9.09 19.47 -3.56
CA ARG A 144 -7.98 18.74 -2.95
C ARG A 144 -7.40 17.84 -4.04
N PRO A 145 -6.08 17.83 -4.31
CA PRO A 145 -5.51 16.93 -5.30
C PRO A 145 -5.87 15.49 -4.91
N THR A 146 -6.69 14.86 -5.76
CA THR A 146 -7.10 13.46 -5.64
C THR A 146 -6.21 12.62 -6.55
N MET A 147 -6.08 11.33 -6.26
CA MET A 147 -5.26 10.45 -7.07
C MET A 147 -5.89 10.20 -8.45
N ASP A 148 -5.10 10.31 -9.52
CA ASP A 148 -5.52 9.97 -10.87
C ASP A 148 -5.26 8.49 -11.18
N TYR A 149 -6.32 7.69 -11.21
CA TYR A 149 -6.26 6.26 -11.55
C TYR A 149 -6.52 5.98 -13.04
N SER A 150 -6.55 6.99 -13.91
CA SER A 150 -6.83 6.84 -15.34
C SER A 150 -5.93 5.81 -16.02
N ARG A 151 -4.64 5.80 -15.64
CA ARG A 151 -3.61 4.91 -16.22
C ARG A 151 -3.81 3.43 -15.91
N GLN A 152 -4.32 3.09 -14.73
CA GLN A 152 -4.65 1.71 -14.41
C GLN A 152 -6.07 1.34 -14.84
N SER A 153 -7.00 2.29 -14.83
CA SER A 153 -8.40 2.07 -15.25
C SER A 153 -8.55 1.82 -16.75
N VAL A 154 -7.56 2.20 -17.57
CA VAL A 154 -7.55 1.90 -19.02
C VAL A 154 -7.28 0.42 -19.31
N LEU A 155 -6.65 -0.31 -18.38
CA LEU A 155 -6.42 -1.74 -18.52
C LEU A 155 -7.77 -2.46 -18.51
N LYS A 156 -8.02 -3.33 -19.50
CA LYS A 156 -9.30 -4.03 -19.65
C LYS A 156 -9.63 -4.88 -18.42
N GLU A 157 -8.59 -5.46 -17.83
CA GLU A 157 -8.62 -6.31 -16.64
C GLU A 157 -8.99 -5.53 -15.37
N VAL A 158 -8.73 -4.21 -15.35
CA VAL A 158 -9.06 -3.34 -14.22
C VAL A 158 -10.35 -2.58 -14.55
N GLY A 159 -10.34 -1.67 -15.52
CA GLY A 159 -11.51 -0.88 -15.88
C GLY A 159 -12.04 -0.02 -14.73
N ALA A 160 -13.15 0.69 -14.96
CA ALA A 160 -13.86 1.40 -13.91
C ALA A 160 -14.45 0.47 -12.83
N HIS A 161 -14.74 -0.79 -13.17
CA HIS A 161 -15.25 -1.76 -12.20
C HIS A 161 -14.16 -2.22 -11.22
N GLY A 162 -12.98 -2.62 -11.73
CA GLY A 162 -11.85 -3.00 -10.90
C GLY A 162 -11.36 -1.85 -10.03
N GLN A 163 -11.34 -0.61 -10.55
CA GLN A 163 -10.99 0.55 -9.73
C GLN A 163 -11.95 0.74 -8.55
N ARG A 164 -13.26 0.60 -8.79
CA ARG A 164 -14.26 0.63 -7.70
C ARG A 164 -14.05 -0.50 -6.71
N LYS A 165 -13.75 -1.72 -7.20
CA LYS A 165 -13.46 -2.85 -6.34
C LYS A 165 -12.27 -2.59 -5.43
N LEU A 166 -11.17 -2.01 -5.95
CA LEU A 166 -10.02 -1.60 -5.14
C LEU A 166 -10.43 -0.55 -4.10
N ALA A 167 -11.20 0.45 -4.48
CA ALA A 167 -11.70 1.49 -3.57
C ALA A 167 -12.66 0.95 -2.48
N GLU A 168 -13.29 -0.20 -2.70
CA GLU A 168 -14.14 -0.88 -1.70
C GLU A 168 -13.34 -1.90 -0.86
N SER A 169 -12.13 -2.26 -1.29
CA SER A 169 -11.32 -3.32 -0.66
C SER A 169 -10.63 -2.86 0.62
N ARG A 170 -10.49 -3.80 1.55
CA ARG A 170 -9.82 -3.65 2.84
C ARG A 170 -8.63 -4.59 2.91
N VAL A 171 -7.41 -4.05 2.99
CA VAL A 171 -6.17 -4.82 3.06
C VAL A 171 -5.50 -4.62 4.41
N LEU A 172 -5.12 -5.70 5.09
CA LEU A 172 -4.27 -5.64 6.28
C LEU A 172 -2.82 -5.90 5.91
N VAL A 173 -1.93 -4.98 6.23
CA VAL A 173 -0.48 -5.14 6.07
C VAL A 173 0.14 -5.42 7.43
N VAL A 174 0.93 -6.50 7.54
CA VAL A 174 1.61 -6.88 8.79
C VAL A 174 3.11 -6.60 8.63
N GLY A 175 3.57 -5.49 9.21
CA GLY A 175 4.93 -4.99 9.12
C GLY A 175 5.11 -3.88 8.07
N ALA A 176 5.76 -2.78 8.47
CA ALA A 176 6.10 -1.62 7.62
C ALA A 176 7.61 -1.55 7.32
N GLY A 177 8.27 -2.71 7.27
CA GLY A 177 9.70 -2.85 7.00
C GLY A 177 10.08 -2.72 5.52
N GLY A 178 11.17 -3.38 5.11
CA GLY A 178 11.65 -3.31 3.73
C GLY A 178 10.66 -3.86 2.70
N LEU A 179 9.92 -4.93 3.05
CA LEU A 179 8.82 -5.46 2.24
C LEU A 179 7.56 -4.60 2.35
N GLY A 180 7.26 -4.12 3.57
CA GLY A 180 6.06 -3.34 3.85
C GLY A 180 6.03 -1.98 3.15
N CYS A 181 7.17 -1.29 3.06
CA CYS A 181 7.28 0.01 2.40
C CYS A 181 6.73 0.03 0.95
N PRO A 182 7.21 -0.83 0.02
CA PRO A 182 6.64 -0.90 -1.33
C PRO A 182 5.20 -1.41 -1.32
N VAL A 183 4.83 -2.35 -0.44
CA VAL A 183 3.44 -2.83 -0.33
C VAL A 183 2.48 -1.69 -0.02
N LEU A 184 2.75 -0.92 1.04
CA LEU A 184 1.94 0.23 1.43
C LEU A 184 1.86 1.27 0.31
N ALA A 185 3.00 1.60 -0.32
CA ALA A 185 3.05 2.57 -1.40
C ALA A 185 2.22 2.15 -2.62
N TYR A 186 2.33 0.90 -3.07
CA TYR A 186 1.61 0.43 -4.25
C TYR A 186 0.12 0.17 -3.98
N LEU A 187 -0.25 -0.33 -2.80
CA LEU A 187 -1.67 -0.48 -2.45
C LEU A 187 -2.37 0.87 -2.32
N ALA A 188 -1.74 1.84 -1.64
CA ALA A 188 -2.27 3.19 -1.53
C ALA A 188 -2.32 3.86 -2.92
N GLY A 189 -1.26 3.72 -3.72
CA GLY A 189 -1.17 4.28 -5.07
C GLY A 189 -2.19 3.69 -6.05
N ALA A 190 -2.56 2.42 -5.85
CA ALA A 190 -3.60 1.76 -6.62
C ALA A 190 -5.03 2.13 -6.18
N GLY A 191 -5.18 2.86 -5.07
CA GLY A 191 -6.49 3.26 -4.55
C GLY A 191 -7.23 2.16 -3.81
N VAL A 192 -6.50 1.29 -3.08
CA VAL A 192 -7.13 0.39 -2.10
C VAL A 192 -7.79 1.24 -1.01
N GLY A 193 -9.10 1.14 -0.86
CA GLY A 193 -9.89 2.09 -0.07
C GLY A 193 -9.64 2.07 1.43
N HIS A 194 -9.20 0.93 1.96
CA HIS A 194 -8.84 0.80 3.37
C HIS A 194 -7.56 0.00 3.55
N ILE A 195 -6.57 0.61 4.20
CA ILE A 195 -5.31 -0.05 4.56
C ILE A 195 -5.19 -0.12 6.08
N GLY A 196 -5.34 -1.32 6.62
CA GLY A 196 -4.94 -1.64 7.98
C GLY A 196 -3.44 -1.90 8.05
N LEU A 197 -2.78 -1.48 9.13
CA LEU A 197 -1.36 -1.75 9.36
C LEU A 197 -1.14 -2.24 10.79
N VAL A 198 -0.36 -3.30 10.94
CA VAL A 198 0.13 -3.77 12.24
C VAL A 198 1.65 -3.69 12.23
N GLU A 199 2.20 -2.83 13.07
CA GLU A 199 3.64 -2.63 13.22
C GLU A 199 3.93 -2.18 14.65
N HIS A 200 5.01 -2.66 15.27
CA HIS A 200 5.37 -2.34 16.65
C HIS A 200 6.79 -1.80 16.81
N ASP A 201 7.60 -1.88 15.75
CA ASP A 201 8.97 -1.43 15.77
C ASP A 201 9.03 0.10 15.72
N HIS A 202 10.06 0.65 16.34
CA HIS A 202 10.47 2.04 16.15
C HIS A 202 11.52 2.11 15.03
N LEU A 203 11.65 3.27 14.40
CA LEU A 203 12.60 3.46 13.32
C LEU A 203 14.05 3.49 13.83
N GLU A 204 14.91 2.65 13.25
CA GLU A 204 16.35 2.68 13.51
C GLU A 204 17.13 3.21 12.30
N ALA A 205 18.31 3.81 12.54
CA ALA A 205 19.20 4.27 11.46
C ALA A 205 19.55 3.14 10.47
N SER A 206 19.70 1.90 10.96
CA SER A 206 19.97 0.68 10.19
C SER A 206 18.86 0.33 9.20
N ASN A 207 17.68 0.92 9.32
CA ASN A 207 16.50 0.62 8.51
C ASN A 207 16.42 1.47 7.24
N LEU A 208 16.98 2.69 7.28
CA LEU A 208 16.80 3.74 6.26
C LEU A 208 17.27 3.32 4.86
N HIS A 209 18.26 2.43 4.77
CA HIS A 209 18.80 2.01 3.46
C HIS A 209 17.79 1.19 2.61
N ARG A 210 16.69 0.71 3.21
CA ARG A 210 15.68 -0.12 2.53
C ARG A 210 14.23 0.25 2.86
N GLN A 211 14.00 1.13 3.83
CA GLN A 211 12.65 1.55 4.26
C GLN A 211 12.42 3.00 3.84
N PHE A 212 12.16 3.19 2.56
CA PHE A 212 12.17 4.51 1.91
C PHE A 212 10.96 5.39 2.25
N LEU A 213 9.96 4.89 2.99
CA LEU A 213 8.87 5.71 3.52
C LEU A 213 9.35 6.67 4.62
N TYR A 214 10.53 6.42 5.19
CA TYR A 214 11.04 7.12 6.36
C TYR A 214 12.30 7.94 6.06
N ALA A 215 12.57 8.93 6.91
CA ALA A 215 13.70 9.84 6.79
C ALA A 215 14.60 9.80 8.03
N PRO A 216 15.87 10.22 7.95
CA PRO A 216 16.78 10.29 9.10
C PRO A 216 16.24 11.09 10.30
N GLY A 217 15.39 12.10 10.04
CA GLY A 217 14.76 12.90 11.10
C GLY A 217 13.76 12.13 11.96
N HIS A 218 13.28 10.97 11.50
CA HIS A 218 12.25 10.18 12.19
C HIS A 218 12.83 9.06 13.08
N ILE A 219 14.16 9.00 13.24
CA ILE A 219 14.80 7.91 14.00
C ILE A 219 14.29 7.94 15.46
N GLY A 220 13.87 6.78 15.95
CA GLY A 220 13.31 6.60 17.28
C GLY A 220 11.80 6.81 17.37
N GLU A 221 11.12 7.20 16.29
CA GLU A 221 9.66 7.29 16.24
C GLU A 221 9.02 5.95 15.85
N SER A 222 7.74 5.77 16.22
CA SER A 222 6.96 4.56 15.87
C SER A 222 6.78 4.44 14.36
N LYS A 223 7.15 3.29 13.78
CA LYS A 223 6.97 3.04 12.34
C LYS A 223 5.50 2.99 11.94
N ALA A 224 4.62 2.54 12.84
CA ALA A 224 3.17 2.52 12.59
C ALA A 224 2.66 3.96 12.40
N ALA A 225 3.00 4.87 13.31
CA ALA A 225 2.60 6.27 13.24
C ALA A 225 3.18 6.99 12.00
N LEU A 226 4.46 6.75 11.70
CA LEU A 226 5.12 7.32 10.53
C LEU A 226 4.49 6.83 9.21
N ALA A 227 4.22 5.52 9.12
CA ALA A 227 3.59 4.94 7.94
C ALA A 227 2.17 5.47 7.74
N GLU A 228 1.39 5.62 8.83
CA GLU A 228 0.05 6.19 8.75
C GLU A 228 0.07 7.64 8.25
N ALA A 229 0.97 8.46 8.81
CA ALA A 229 1.13 9.85 8.38
C ALA A 229 1.51 9.93 6.90
N TRP A 230 2.42 9.04 6.45
CA TRP A 230 2.81 8.95 5.05
C TRP A 230 1.63 8.54 4.16
N LEU A 231 0.83 7.53 4.52
CA LEU A 231 -0.33 7.08 3.76
C LEU A 231 -1.36 8.20 3.60
N LYS A 232 -1.71 8.89 4.69
CA LYS A 232 -2.66 10.01 4.71
C LYS A 232 -2.19 11.18 3.84
N GLN A 233 -0.88 11.40 3.77
CA GLN A 233 -0.28 12.42 2.91
C GLN A 233 -0.23 11.98 1.44
N PHE A 234 0.14 10.74 1.18
CA PHE A 234 0.35 10.19 -0.16
C PHE A 234 -0.96 10.01 -0.92
N ASN A 235 -1.98 9.47 -0.26
CA ASN A 235 -3.31 9.33 -0.84
C ASN A 235 -4.38 9.73 0.20
N PRO A 236 -4.91 10.96 0.15
CA PRO A 236 -5.89 11.44 1.13
C PRO A 236 -7.28 10.84 0.97
N ASP A 237 -7.54 10.07 -0.09
CA ASP A 237 -8.85 9.49 -0.41
C ASP A 237 -9.05 8.10 0.20
N ILE A 238 -7.98 7.48 0.72
CA ILE A 238 -8.04 6.18 1.40
C ILE A 238 -8.24 6.35 2.90
N SER A 239 -8.79 5.32 3.53
CA SER A 239 -8.88 5.21 4.99
C SER A 239 -7.76 4.31 5.53
N THR A 240 -7.28 4.62 6.73
CA THR A 240 -6.21 3.86 7.40
C THR A 240 -6.63 3.45 8.80
N ASP A 241 -6.18 2.28 9.25
CA ASP A 241 -6.27 1.84 10.65
C ASP A 241 -4.93 1.22 11.05
N CYS A 242 -4.11 2.00 11.75
CA CYS A 242 -2.74 1.60 12.09
C CYS A 242 -2.63 1.26 13.57
N HIS A 243 -2.24 0.02 13.85
CA HIS A 243 -2.05 -0.52 15.19
C HIS A 243 -0.55 -0.53 15.51
N ASP A 244 -0.14 0.30 16.47
CA ASP A 244 1.18 0.21 17.11
C ASP A 244 1.21 -0.97 18.09
N ALA A 245 1.24 -2.17 17.52
CA ALA A 245 1.04 -3.43 18.24
C ALA A 245 1.69 -4.60 17.49
N ARG A 246 1.93 -5.70 18.20
CA ARG A 246 2.32 -6.95 17.57
C ARG A 246 1.08 -7.65 17.02
N PHE A 247 1.25 -8.43 15.96
CA PHE A 247 0.15 -9.19 15.38
C PHE A 247 -0.56 -10.12 16.38
N GLN A 248 0.18 -10.70 17.32
CA GLN A 248 -0.37 -11.55 18.39
C GLN A 248 -1.32 -10.82 19.35
N ASP A 249 -1.23 -9.49 19.42
CA ASP A 249 -2.07 -8.66 20.28
C ASP A 249 -3.33 -8.16 19.55
N VAL A 250 -3.44 -8.43 18.24
CA VAL A 250 -4.62 -8.09 17.42
C VAL A 250 -5.70 -9.14 17.60
N GLU A 251 -6.94 -8.70 17.81
CA GLU A 251 -8.07 -9.61 17.96
C GLU A 251 -8.37 -10.32 16.64
N LEU A 252 -8.32 -11.67 16.65
CA LEU A 252 -8.57 -12.49 15.46
C LEU A 252 -9.93 -12.21 14.78
N GLY A 253 -10.93 -11.80 15.56
CA GLY A 253 -12.25 -11.44 15.03
C GLY A 253 -12.22 -10.24 14.07
N GLN A 254 -11.20 -9.39 14.16
CA GLN A 254 -11.01 -8.25 13.25
C GLN A 254 -10.47 -8.68 11.89
N LEU A 255 -9.75 -9.82 11.81
CA LEU A 255 -9.15 -10.29 10.57
C LEU A 255 -10.20 -10.55 9.49
N ALA A 256 -11.37 -11.08 9.86
CA ALA A 256 -12.48 -11.35 8.95
C ALA A 256 -13.09 -10.09 8.30
N SER A 257 -12.71 -8.89 8.76
CA SER A 257 -13.13 -7.63 8.15
C SER A 257 -12.23 -7.18 6.99
N TYR A 258 -11.12 -7.88 6.74
CA TYR A 258 -10.22 -7.62 5.63
C TYR A 258 -10.44 -8.64 4.51
N ASP A 259 -10.32 -8.17 3.26
CA ASP A 259 -10.44 -9.01 2.08
C ASP A 259 -9.17 -9.84 1.82
N ILE A 260 -8.01 -9.32 2.26
CA ILE A 260 -6.70 -9.97 2.13
C ILE A 260 -5.69 -9.40 3.13
N ILE A 261 -4.76 -10.25 3.55
CA ILE A 261 -3.61 -9.87 4.39
C ILE A 261 -2.33 -9.91 3.54
N VAL A 262 -1.43 -8.95 3.73
CA VAL A 262 -0.09 -8.96 3.16
C VAL A 262 0.92 -9.03 4.31
N GLU A 263 1.62 -10.15 4.41
CA GLU A 263 2.55 -10.40 5.50
C GLU A 263 3.97 -9.98 5.10
N CYS A 264 4.50 -8.97 5.77
CA CYS A 264 5.71 -8.24 5.40
C CYS A 264 6.80 -8.30 6.47
N THR A 265 6.67 -9.15 7.49
CA THR A 265 7.64 -9.27 8.58
C THR A 265 8.83 -10.14 8.16
N ASP A 266 9.94 -9.99 8.88
CA ASP A 266 11.13 -10.83 8.72
C ASP A 266 11.20 -11.95 9.79
N CYS A 267 10.08 -12.21 10.47
CA CYS A 267 10.01 -13.13 11.60
C CYS A 267 9.13 -14.34 11.26
N MET A 268 9.76 -15.51 11.11
CA MET A 268 9.04 -16.75 10.80
C MET A 268 7.96 -17.11 11.82
N ALA A 269 8.16 -16.81 13.11
CA ALA A 269 7.13 -17.03 14.12
C ALA A 269 5.86 -16.20 13.83
N THR A 270 6.02 -14.95 13.43
CA THR A 270 4.89 -14.11 13.00
C THR A 270 4.26 -14.65 11.72
N LYS A 271 5.05 -15.12 10.74
CA LYS A 271 4.51 -15.72 9.51
C LYS A 271 3.63 -16.93 9.80
N LEU A 272 4.08 -17.84 10.67
CA LEU A 272 3.31 -19.01 11.10
C LEU A 272 2.04 -18.62 11.85
N LEU A 273 2.11 -17.60 12.71
CA LEU A 273 0.97 -17.08 13.45
C LEU A 273 -0.08 -16.50 12.51
N VAL A 274 0.32 -15.62 11.58
CA VAL A 274 -0.54 -15.04 10.54
C VAL A 274 -1.13 -16.16 9.68
N ASN A 275 -0.34 -17.16 9.29
CA ASN A 275 -0.80 -18.31 8.50
C ASN A 275 -1.99 -19.02 9.17
N ARG A 276 -1.85 -19.43 10.44
CA ARG A 276 -2.94 -20.12 11.15
C ARG A 276 -4.13 -19.20 11.42
N ALA A 277 -3.87 -17.95 11.80
CA ALA A 277 -4.91 -16.97 12.07
C ALA A 277 -5.78 -16.71 10.83
N ALA A 278 -5.16 -16.54 9.66
CA ALA A 278 -5.84 -16.25 8.42
C ALA A 278 -6.62 -17.45 7.87
N ILE A 279 -6.07 -18.67 7.94
CA ILE A 279 -6.80 -19.90 7.61
C ILE A 279 -8.07 -20.02 8.47
N LYS A 280 -7.94 -19.79 9.78
CA LYS A 280 -9.07 -19.85 10.71
C LYS A 280 -10.11 -18.76 10.43
N ALA A 281 -9.67 -17.57 10.04
CA ALA A 281 -10.54 -16.45 9.68
C ALA A 281 -11.15 -16.58 8.27
N GLY A 282 -10.64 -17.47 7.42
CA GLY A 282 -11.07 -17.61 6.03
C GLY A 282 -10.54 -16.50 5.11
N VAL A 283 -9.43 -15.85 5.46
CA VAL A 283 -8.89 -14.68 4.75
C VAL A 283 -7.62 -15.06 3.98
N PRO A 284 -7.49 -14.71 2.69
CA PRO A 284 -6.26 -14.91 1.94
C PRO A 284 -5.06 -14.14 2.51
N VAL A 285 -3.85 -14.68 2.33
CA VAL A 285 -2.59 -14.05 2.72
C VAL A 285 -1.57 -14.11 1.60
N VAL A 286 -0.87 -13.00 1.37
CA VAL A 286 0.32 -12.96 0.51
C VAL A 286 1.57 -12.93 1.39
N PHE A 287 2.37 -14.00 1.33
CA PHE A 287 3.64 -14.11 2.04
C PHE A 287 4.81 -13.78 1.11
N ALA A 288 5.85 -13.17 1.66
CA ALA A 288 7.18 -13.21 1.06
C ALA A 288 8.27 -13.48 2.10
N SER A 289 9.35 -14.13 1.66
CA SER A 289 10.56 -14.37 2.45
C SER A 289 11.78 -13.96 1.64
N ILE A 290 12.83 -13.49 2.31
CA ILE A 290 14.05 -13.00 1.68
C ILE A 290 15.26 -13.67 2.33
N TYR A 291 16.20 -14.08 1.48
CA TYR A 291 17.54 -14.48 1.90
C TYR A 291 18.56 -13.93 0.91
N GLN A 292 19.36 -12.95 1.34
CA GLN A 292 20.36 -12.28 0.50
C GLN A 292 19.77 -11.69 -0.80
N PHE A 293 20.01 -12.34 -1.95
CA PHE A 293 19.49 -11.95 -3.28
C PHE A 293 18.30 -12.80 -3.73
N GLU A 294 17.90 -13.78 -2.94
CA GLU A 294 16.81 -14.70 -3.23
C GLU A 294 15.56 -14.34 -2.44
N GLY A 295 14.41 -14.64 -3.05
CA GLY A 295 13.11 -14.41 -2.48
C GLY A 295 12.12 -15.51 -2.84
N GLN A 296 11.12 -15.65 -1.96
CA GLN A 296 10.00 -16.56 -2.16
C GLN A 296 8.71 -15.76 -1.98
N VAL A 297 7.72 -15.97 -2.86
CA VAL A 297 6.37 -15.40 -2.74
C VAL A 297 5.35 -16.52 -2.88
N GLN A 298 4.38 -16.56 -1.97
CA GLN A 298 3.30 -17.54 -1.95
C GLN A 298 1.99 -16.83 -1.62
N VAL A 299 0.89 -17.26 -2.26
CA VAL A 299 -0.46 -16.88 -1.86
C VAL A 299 -1.13 -18.06 -1.18
N VAL A 300 -1.63 -17.81 0.03
CA VAL A 300 -2.40 -18.78 0.82
C VAL A 300 -3.84 -18.33 0.84
N THR A 301 -4.74 -19.21 0.45
CA THR A 301 -6.20 -19.06 0.55
C THR A 301 -6.73 -20.17 1.47
N PRO A 302 -7.99 -20.11 1.93
CA PRO A 302 -8.57 -21.17 2.75
C PRO A 302 -8.53 -22.57 2.11
N GLU A 303 -8.51 -22.64 0.77
CA GLU A 303 -8.55 -23.89 0.01
C GLU A 303 -7.17 -24.36 -0.48
N SER A 304 -6.17 -23.49 -0.53
CA SER A 304 -4.85 -23.80 -1.09
C SER A 304 -3.87 -24.42 -0.08
N SER A 305 -2.68 -24.79 -0.57
CA SER A 305 -1.49 -25.01 0.27
C SER A 305 -1.24 -23.80 1.16
N CYS A 306 -0.84 -24.03 2.41
CA CYS A 306 -0.43 -22.98 3.33
C CYS A 306 1.09 -22.91 3.51
N LEU A 307 1.56 -21.93 4.30
CA LEU A 307 2.98 -21.78 4.61
C LEU A 307 3.56 -23.04 5.30
N GLU A 308 2.79 -23.67 6.20
CA GLU A 308 3.23 -24.88 6.90
C GLU A 308 3.24 -26.13 6.01
N CYS A 309 2.54 -26.14 4.87
CA CYS A 309 2.64 -27.23 3.89
C CYS A 309 4.04 -27.27 3.24
N LEU A 310 4.76 -26.15 3.17
CA LEU A 310 6.12 -26.09 2.65
C LEU A 310 7.15 -26.77 3.57
N TYR A 311 6.85 -26.85 4.87
CA TYR A 311 7.79 -27.26 5.91
C TYR A 311 7.35 -28.56 6.59
N GLU A 312 7.16 -29.63 5.82
CA GLU A 312 6.61 -30.94 6.26
C GLU A 312 7.36 -31.65 7.41
N GLY A 313 8.48 -31.09 7.91
CA GLY A 313 9.25 -31.56 9.07
C GLY A 313 9.48 -30.51 10.17
N GLY A 314 8.77 -29.38 10.12
CA GLY A 314 9.02 -28.20 10.94
C GLY A 314 9.83 -27.13 10.20
N VAL A 315 9.72 -25.89 10.66
CA VAL A 315 10.51 -24.78 10.12
C VAL A 315 11.99 -25.04 10.40
N PRO A 316 12.88 -24.99 9.38
CA PRO A 316 14.31 -25.12 9.59
C PRO A 316 14.81 -24.06 10.59
N SER A 317 15.49 -24.50 11.66
CA SER A 317 16.06 -23.62 12.69
C SER A 317 17.21 -22.74 12.20
N ASP A 318 17.73 -23.05 11.01
CA ASP A 318 19.07 -22.61 10.56
C ASP A 318 19.01 -21.45 9.55
N VAL A 319 17.85 -20.83 9.31
CA VAL A 319 17.71 -19.70 8.38
C VAL A 319 17.80 -18.38 9.15
N PRO A 320 18.93 -17.65 9.08
CA PRO A 320 19.09 -16.37 9.76
C PRO A 320 18.18 -15.29 9.13
N SER A 321 17.62 -14.42 9.98
CA SER A 321 16.87 -13.23 9.53
C SER A 321 17.72 -12.29 8.67
N CYS A 322 17.07 -11.42 7.89
CA CYS A 322 17.74 -10.38 7.10
C CYS A 322 18.67 -9.47 7.93
N SER A 323 18.34 -9.21 9.20
CA SER A 323 19.20 -8.43 10.09
C SER A 323 20.51 -9.14 10.46
N VAL A 324 20.55 -10.47 10.34
CA VAL A 324 21.72 -11.30 10.65
C VAL A 324 22.48 -11.65 9.36
N ALA A 325 21.77 -12.01 8.29
CA ALA A 325 22.37 -12.39 7.01
C ALA A 325 22.81 -11.19 6.14
N GLY A 326 22.27 -9.99 6.41
CA GLY A 326 22.39 -8.82 5.55
C GLY A 326 21.42 -8.88 4.36
N VAL A 327 21.01 -7.71 3.86
CA VAL A 327 20.11 -7.60 2.69
C VAL A 327 20.40 -6.33 1.89
N LEU A 328 20.47 -6.44 0.57
CA LEU A 328 20.62 -5.31 -0.35
C LEU A 328 19.26 -4.63 -0.55
N GLY A 329 19.16 -3.32 -0.32
CA GLY A 329 17.88 -2.59 -0.23
C GLY A 329 16.86 -2.82 -1.36
N PRO A 330 17.26 -2.85 -2.64
CA PRO A 330 16.37 -3.21 -3.75
C PRO A 330 15.69 -4.58 -3.66
N VAL A 331 16.29 -5.58 -3.01
CA VAL A 331 15.75 -6.95 -2.94
C VAL A 331 14.36 -6.98 -2.26
N PRO A 332 14.18 -6.47 -1.03
CA PRO A 332 12.85 -6.34 -0.44
C PRO A 332 11.95 -5.38 -1.22
N GLY A 333 12.51 -4.37 -1.89
CA GLY A 333 11.75 -3.48 -2.77
C GLY A 333 11.02 -4.24 -3.88
N VAL A 334 11.74 -5.10 -4.62
CA VAL A 334 11.19 -5.94 -5.69
C VAL A 334 10.17 -6.93 -5.13
N LEU A 335 10.52 -7.67 -4.07
CA LEU A 335 9.65 -8.72 -3.52
C LEU A 335 8.38 -8.15 -2.90
N GLY A 336 8.45 -7.02 -2.20
CA GLY A 336 7.26 -6.32 -1.70
C GLY A 336 6.40 -5.75 -2.83
N SER A 337 7.00 -5.34 -3.96
CA SER A 337 6.22 -4.96 -5.15
C SER A 337 5.48 -6.16 -5.76
N ILE A 338 6.11 -7.33 -5.78
CA ILE A 338 5.44 -8.58 -6.19
C ILE A 338 4.30 -8.93 -5.22
N GLN A 339 4.50 -8.74 -3.91
CA GLN A 339 3.42 -8.95 -2.93
C GLN A 339 2.22 -8.03 -3.17
N ALA A 340 2.47 -6.74 -3.40
CA ALA A 340 1.40 -5.78 -3.71
C ALA A 340 0.63 -6.16 -4.98
N LEU A 341 1.37 -6.59 -6.02
CA LEU A 341 0.77 -7.05 -7.26
C LEU A 341 -0.09 -8.31 -7.06
N GLU A 342 0.38 -9.30 -6.31
CA GLU A 342 -0.42 -10.50 -6.01
C GLU A 342 -1.66 -10.16 -5.17
N ALA A 343 -1.55 -9.23 -4.22
CA ALA A 343 -2.71 -8.76 -3.46
C ALA A 343 -3.76 -8.11 -4.38
N ILE A 344 -3.35 -7.21 -5.27
CA ILE A 344 -4.23 -6.57 -6.26
C ILE A 344 -4.86 -7.60 -7.21
N LYS A 345 -4.07 -8.58 -7.68
CA LYS A 345 -4.58 -9.66 -8.54
C LYS A 345 -5.64 -10.50 -7.82
N GLN A 346 -5.46 -10.79 -6.54
CA GLN A 346 -6.46 -11.49 -5.73
C GLN A 346 -7.74 -10.66 -5.57
N LEU A 347 -7.61 -9.40 -5.18
CA LEU A 347 -8.75 -8.49 -5.06
C LEU A 347 -9.51 -8.36 -6.37
N LEU A 348 -8.83 -8.23 -7.51
CA LEU A 348 -9.46 -8.07 -8.82
C LEU A 348 -9.89 -9.40 -9.47
N GLY A 349 -9.44 -10.54 -8.96
CA GLY A 349 -9.69 -11.85 -9.57
C GLY A 349 -8.95 -12.06 -10.90
N LEU A 350 -7.77 -11.46 -11.07
CA LEU A 350 -6.98 -11.55 -12.30
C LEU A 350 -6.34 -12.92 -12.47
N ASP A 351 -6.06 -13.34 -13.71
CA ASP A 351 -5.43 -14.62 -14.00
C ASP A 351 -3.95 -14.70 -13.52
N GLY A 352 -3.43 -15.93 -13.46
CA GLY A 352 -2.02 -16.20 -13.18
C GLY A 352 -1.59 -16.01 -11.72
N ARG A 353 -2.54 -16.00 -10.78
CA ARG A 353 -2.33 -15.96 -9.31
C ARG A 353 -1.52 -17.15 -8.82
N LEU A 354 -0.81 -17.00 -7.71
CA LEU A 354 0.09 -18.01 -7.14
C LEU A 354 -0.59 -19.04 -6.21
N GLU A 355 -1.86 -19.36 -6.45
CA GLU A 355 -2.56 -20.39 -5.67
C GLU A 355 -1.93 -21.78 -5.90
N ASN A 356 -1.57 -22.49 -4.83
CA ASN A 356 -0.85 -23.78 -4.88
C ASN A 356 0.49 -23.71 -5.64
N GLN A 357 1.12 -22.54 -5.66
CA GLN A 357 2.41 -22.32 -6.29
C GLN A 357 3.34 -21.53 -5.35
N LEU A 358 4.62 -21.85 -5.41
CA LEU A 358 5.69 -21.06 -4.83
C LEU A 358 6.44 -20.36 -5.96
N LEU A 359 6.48 -19.03 -5.93
CA LEU A 359 7.36 -18.27 -6.81
C LEU A 359 8.71 -18.09 -6.12
N ILE A 360 9.76 -18.63 -6.73
CA ILE A 360 11.15 -18.39 -6.33
C ILE A 360 11.74 -17.34 -7.28
N VAL A 361 12.34 -16.32 -6.71
CA VAL A 361 13.00 -15.23 -7.43
C VAL A 361 14.45 -15.16 -6.99
N ASN A 362 15.38 -15.31 -7.92
CA ASN A 362 16.78 -15.02 -7.71
C ASN A 362 17.13 -13.70 -8.42
N LEU A 363 17.47 -12.67 -7.66
CA LEU A 363 17.80 -11.35 -8.21
C LEU A 363 19.28 -11.19 -8.54
N ALA A 364 20.12 -12.19 -8.26
CA ALA A 364 21.52 -12.20 -8.69
C ALA A 364 21.63 -12.49 -10.20
N ASP A 365 20.78 -13.38 -10.72
CA ASP A 365 20.75 -13.78 -12.13
C ASP A 365 19.39 -13.51 -12.82
N TYR A 366 18.44 -12.91 -12.09
CA TYR A 366 17.06 -12.64 -12.51
C TYR A 366 16.23 -13.89 -12.87
N ALA A 367 16.62 -15.08 -12.39
CA ALA A 367 15.82 -16.28 -12.57
C ALA A 367 14.51 -16.21 -11.75
N MET A 368 13.39 -16.56 -12.40
CA MET A 368 12.08 -16.69 -11.75
C MET A 368 11.50 -18.07 -12.06
N GLN A 369 11.20 -18.83 -11.02
CA GLN A 369 10.67 -20.19 -11.13
C GLN A 369 9.38 -20.32 -10.34
N ARG A 370 8.36 -20.93 -10.96
CA ARG A 370 7.13 -21.33 -10.29
C ARG A 370 7.21 -22.82 -9.99
N ILE A 371 7.12 -23.17 -8.72
CA ILE A 371 7.10 -24.56 -8.26
C ILE A 371 5.68 -24.89 -7.82
N ALA A 372 5.16 -26.02 -8.27
CA ALA A 372 3.87 -26.52 -7.78
C ALA A 372 4.00 -26.90 -6.29
N LEU A 373 3.11 -26.37 -5.47
CA LEU A 373 3.05 -26.64 -4.05
C LEU A 373 1.63 -27.12 -3.72
N PRO A 374 1.37 -28.43 -3.80
CA PRO A 374 0.07 -28.97 -3.45
C PRO A 374 -0.20 -28.82 -1.94
N ARG A 375 -1.47 -28.69 -1.58
CA ARG A 375 -1.90 -28.75 -0.19
C ARG A 375 -1.56 -30.11 0.41
N ASN A 376 -0.98 -30.10 1.62
CA ASN A 376 -0.77 -31.31 2.41
C ASN A 376 -1.99 -31.54 3.31
N GLU A 377 -2.77 -32.58 3.04
CA GLU A 377 -3.97 -32.94 3.80
C GLU A 377 -3.70 -33.31 5.28
N ALA A 378 -2.47 -33.72 5.60
CA ALA A 378 -2.05 -34.01 6.97
C ALA A 378 -1.53 -32.78 7.73
N CYS A 379 -1.42 -31.62 7.08
CA CYS A 379 -0.85 -30.41 7.67
C CYS A 379 -1.68 -29.95 8.89
N PRO A 380 -1.04 -29.76 10.06
CA PRO A 380 -1.74 -29.35 11.27
C PRO A 380 -2.49 -28.02 11.14
N ALA A 381 -1.99 -27.06 10.36
CA ALA A 381 -2.59 -25.73 10.20
C ALA A 381 -4.02 -25.75 9.63
N HIS A 382 -4.38 -26.80 8.89
CA HIS A 382 -5.71 -26.95 8.29
C HIS A 382 -6.71 -27.70 9.19
N LYS A 383 -6.29 -28.13 10.39
CA LYS A 383 -7.18 -28.78 11.36
C LYS A 383 -7.96 -27.70 12.12
N ALA A 384 -9.27 -27.91 12.31
CA ALA A 384 -10.15 -26.93 12.96
C ALA A 384 -9.68 -26.48 14.36
N ASP A 385 -9.08 -27.40 15.12
CA ASP A 385 -8.60 -27.17 16.49
C ASP A 385 -7.09 -26.86 16.57
N ALA A 386 -6.45 -26.52 15.47
CA ALA A 386 -5.03 -26.19 15.48
C ALA A 386 -4.76 -24.96 16.38
N PRO A 387 -3.95 -25.09 17.45
CA PRO A 387 -3.65 -23.95 18.30
C PRO A 387 -2.84 -22.91 17.51
N LEU A 388 -2.95 -21.63 17.86
CA LEU A 388 -2.04 -20.62 17.33
C LEU A 388 -0.63 -20.85 17.88
N PRO A 389 0.44 -20.63 17.10
CA PRO A 389 1.80 -20.77 17.61
C PRO A 389 2.05 -19.71 18.69
N GLU A 390 2.56 -20.12 19.84
CA GLU A 390 2.93 -19.19 20.92
C GLU A 390 4.24 -18.46 20.59
N SER A 391 4.25 -17.14 20.79
CA SER A 391 5.46 -16.33 20.68
C SER A 391 6.50 -16.71 21.74
N CYS A 392 7.79 -16.63 21.40
CA CYS A 392 8.87 -16.76 22.37
C CYS A 392 9.23 -15.43 23.03
N ASP A 393 8.74 -14.30 22.52
CA ASP A 393 9.11 -12.98 23.03
C ASP A 393 8.37 -12.65 24.32
N ILE A 394 9.11 -12.16 25.32
CA ILE A 394 8.56 -11.68 26.59
C ILE A 394 9.04 -10.26 26.90
N LEU A 395 8.12 -9.41 27.38
CA LEU A 395 8.45 -8.06 27.85
C LEU A 395 9.00 -8.14 29.28
N ALA A 396 9.89 -7.20 29.63
CA ALA A 396 10.50 -7.15 30.97
C ALA A 396 9.46 -7.17 32.11
N LYS A 397 8.36 -6.40 31.95
CA LYS A 397 7.24 -6.34 32.89
C LYS A 397 6.51 -7.68 33.11
N ASP A 398 6.64 -8.62 32.17
CA ASP A 398 5.92 -9.88 32.16
C ASP A 398 6.80 -11.07 32.59
N ILE A 399 8.11 -10.86 32.81
CA ILE A 399 9.05 -11.92 33.24
C ILE A 399 8.54 -12.64 34.49
N ALA A 400 7.97 -11.91 35.45
CA ALA A 400 7.45 -12.49 36.69
C ALA A 400 6.38 -13.57 36.48
N ARG A 401 5.68 -13.57 35.33
CA ARG A 401 4.67 -14.59 34.99
C ARG A 401 5.26 -15.94 34.64
N LEU A 402 6.55 -15.99 34.30
CA LEU A 402 7.26 -17.22 33.97
C LEU A 402 7.64 -18.06 35.20
N GLY A 403 7.50 -17.50 36.41
CA GLY A 403 7.94 -18.15 37.64
C GLY A 403 9.47 -18.19 37.74
N GLU A 404 10.01 -19.33 38.17
CA GLU A 404 11.46 -19.53 38.27
C GLU A 404 12.05 -19.72 36.86
N VAL A 405 13.00 -18.85 36.49
CA VAL A 405 13.64 -18.86 35.17
C VAL A 405 15.13 -19.11 35.27
N GLN A 406 15.65 -19.95 34.39
CA GLN A 406 17.07 -20.08 34.12
C GLN A 406 17.49 -18.97 33.14
N LEU A 407 18.27 -18.02 33.64
CA LEU A 407 18.78 -16.91 32.84
C LEU A 407 20.02 -17.34 32.04
N VAL A 408 20.00 -17.18 30.72
CA VAL A 408 21.11 -17.55 29.84
C VAL A 408 21.52 -16.37 28.97
N ASP A 409 22.73 -15.86 29.19
CA ASP A 409 23.32 -14.81 28.37
C ASP A 409 24.03 -15.44 27.16
N ILE A 410 23.55 -15.11 25.96
CA ILE A 410 24.06 -15.63 24.69
C ILE A 410 24.96 -14.64 23.94
N ARG A 411 25.34 -13.53 24.58
CA ARG A 411 26.30 -12.56 24.03
C ARG A 411 27.68 -13.18 23.87
N THR A 412 28.51 -12.58 23.03
CA THR A 412 29.92 -13.00 22.89
C THR A 412 30.69 -12.74 24.18
N HIS A 413 31.82 -13.44 24.38
CA HIS A 413 32.70 -13.20 25.54
C HIS A 413 33.19 -11.75 25.61
N GLN A 414 33.39 -11.07 24.46
CA GLN A 414 33.82 -9.68 24.42
C GLN A 414 32.74 -8.73 24.93
N GLU A 415 31.49 -8.93 24.49
CA GLU A 415 30.35 -8.13 24.95
C GLU A 415 30.15 -8.25 26.47
N VAL A 416 30.23 -9.46 27.02
CA VAL A 416 30.07 -9.70 28.46
C VAL A 416 31.25 -9.14 29.26
N ALA A 417 32.47 -9.16 28.71
CA ALA A 417 33.63 -8.56 29.36
C ALA A 417 33.53 -7.03 29.45
N VAL A 418 32.87 -6.39 28.49
CA VAL A 418 32.65 -4.93 28.48
C VAL A 418 31.48 -4.54 29.37
N GLU A 419 30.38 -5.29 29.28
CA GLU A 419 29.12 -4.97 29.97
C GLU A 419 28.52 -6.25 30.61
N PRO A 420 29.03 -6.67 31.78
CA PRO A 420 28.60 -7.89 32.44
C PRO A 420 27.19 -7.74 33.03
N LEU A 421 26.42 -8.82 33.02
CA LEU A 421 25.19 -8.88 33.81
C LEU A 421 25.52 -9.00 35.29
N LEU A 422 24.77 -8.28 36.13
CA LEU A 422 25.01 -8.20 37.58
C LEU A 422 24.13 -9.16 38.40
N CYS A 423 23.49 -10.13 37.75
CA CYS A 423 22.64 -11.14 38.36
C CYS A 423 23.18 -12.55 38.08
N ASP A 424 22.68 -13.55 38.81
CA ASP A 424 23.03 -14.95 38.54
C ASP A 424 22.52 -15.37 37.15
N HIS A 425 23.42 -15.88 36.32
CA HIS A 425 23.12 -16.31 34.97
C HIS A 425 24.14 -17.34 34.49
N ILE A 426 23.78 -18.05 33.41
CA ILE A 426 24.69 -18.91 32.68
C ILE A 426 25.13 -18.16 31.42
N HIS A 427 26.44 -17.98 31.24
CA HIS A 427 26.98 -17.41 30.00
C HIS A 427 27.36 -18.51 29.01
N ILE A 428 26.67 -18.55 27.86
CA ILE A 428 26.95 -19.48 26.76
C ILE A 428 26.74 -18.72 25.44
N PRO A 429 27.80 -18.34 24.71
CA PRO A 429 27.66 -17.69 23.40
C PRO A 429 26.70 -18.44 22.46
N MET A 430 25.92 -17.70 21.67
CA MET A 430 24.85 -18.27 20.84
C MET A 430 25.29 -19.44 19.96
N ASP A 431 26.46 -19.34 19.34
CA ASP A 431 27.05 -20.39 18.50
C ASP A 431 27.33 -21.66 19.29
N ALA A 432 27.91 -21.54 20.48
CA ALA A 432 28.14 -22.66 21.39
C ALA A 432 26.82 -23.29 21.87
N LEU A 433 25.82 -22.46 22.19
CA LEU A 433 24.51 -22.92 22.64
C LEU A 433 23.79 -23.72 21.55
N LEU A 434 23.79 -23.23 20.32
CA LEU A 434 23.11 -23.91 19.21
C LEU A 434 23.85 -25.17 18.75
N ALA A 435 25.19 -25.21 18.87
CA ALA A 435 25.97 -26.41 18.60
C ALA A 435 25.76 -27.52 19.64
N ALA A 436 25.47 -27.16 20.90
CA ALA A 436 25.31 -28.10 22.00
C ALA A 436 24.13 -27.72 22.92
N PRO A 437 22.88 -27.77 22.44
CA PRO A 437 21.70 -27.28 23.18
C PRO A 437 21.41 -28.08 24.47
N GLN A 438 21.89 -29.33 24.56
CA GLN A 438 21.72 -30.22 25.71
C GLN A 438 22.38 -29.74 27.01
N VAL A 439 23.16 -28.66 26.96
CA VAL A 439 23.63 -27.94 28.15
C VAL A 439 22.48 -27.32 28.94
N LEU A 440 21.34 -27.08 28.28
CA LEU A 440 20.09 -26.65 28.91
C LEU A 440 19.19 -27.86 29.18
N SER A 441 18.38 -27.76 30.24
CA SER A 441 17.32 -28.74 30.49
C SER A 441 16.09 -28.41 29.64
N LYS A 442 15.46 -29.44 29.05
CA LYS A 442 14.20 -29.26 28.30
C LYS A 442 13.00 -28.92 29.20
N ASP A 443 13.09 -29.24 30.48
CA ASP A 443 12.03 -29.01 31.46
C ASP A 443 12.14 -27.65 32.15
N ALA A 444 13.31 -27.00 32.06
CA ALA A 444 13.53 -25.68 32.64
C ALA A 444 12.85 -24.58 31.82
N THR A 445 12.33 -23.57 32.51
CA THR A 445 11.92 -22.32 31.88
C THR A 445 13.17 -21.47 31.66
N THR A 446 13.59 -21.31 30.41
CA THR A 446 14.82 -20.60 30.04
C THR A 446 14.50 -19.21 29.51
N LEU A 447 15.12 -18.17 30.06
CA LEU A 447 15.08 -16.81 29.52
C LEU A 447 16.44 -16.48 28.89
N LEU A 448 16.46 -16.36 27.56
CA LEU A 448 17.65 -15.98 26.82
C LEU A 448 17.81 -14.45 26.77
N ILE A 449 19.04 -13.97 26.97
CA ILE A 449 19.41 -12.56 26.86
C ILE A 449 20.53 -12.36 25.84
N CYS A 450 20.37 -11.35 24.98
CA CYS A 450 21.47 -10.80 24.18
C CYS A 450 21.47 -9.28 24.27
N ALA A 451 22.28 -8.61 23.46
CA ALA A 451 22.36 -7.15 23.46
C ALA A 451 21.00 -6.46 23.27
N ALA A 452 20.20 -6.88 22.28
CA ALA A 452 18.99 -6.18 21.84
C ALA A 452 17.74 -7.07 21.65
N GLY A 453 17.81 -8.37 21.99
CA GLY A 453 16.70 -9.32 21.83
C GLY A 453 16.62 -10.01 20.46
N ILE A 454 17.40 -9.58 19.46
CA ILE A 454 17.36 -10.15 18.10
C ILE A 454 17.92 -11.59 18.07
N ARG A 455 19.13 -11.79 18.61
CA ARG A 455 19.78 -13.12 18.66
C ARG A 455 19.02 -14.12 19.53
N THR A 456 18.41 -13.65 20.61
CA THR A 456 17.69 -14.52 21.54
C THR A 456 16.40 -15.04 20.94
N ARG A 457 15.71 -14.23 20.13
CA ARG A 457 14.53 -14.68 19.39
C ARG A 457 14.88 -15.80 18.42
N TYR A 458 15.98 -15.67 17.70
CA TYR A 458 16.49 -16.74 16.83
C TYR A 458 16.80 -18.01 17.63
N ALA A 459 17.62 -17.89 18.69
CA ALA A 459 18.02 -19.04 19.49
C ALA A 459 16.83 -19.73 20.21
N ALA A 460 15.86 -18.95 20.71
CA ALA A 460 14.68 -19.48 21.37
C ALA A 460 13.82 -20.30 20.41
N ASN A 461 13.60 -19.81 19.18
CA ASN A 461 12.86 -20.56 18.17
C ASN A 461 13.58 -21.84 17.74
N ALA A 462 14.90 -21.78 17.55
CA ALA A 462 15.70 -22.98 17.25
C ALA A 462 15.59 -24.04 18.36
N LEU A 463 15.72 -23.63 19.62
CA LEU A 463 15.56 -24.52 20.77
C LEU A 463 14.13 -25.07 20.87
N ARG A 464 13.09 -24.25 20.67
CA ARG A 464 11.70 -24.72 20.64
C ARG A 464 11.47 -25.79 19.56
N GLY A 465 12.08 -25.62 18.39
CA GLY A 465 12.08 -26.63 17.30
C GLY A 465 12.69 -27.98 17.72
N LEU A 466 13.68 -27.96 18.62
CA LEU A 466 14.30 -29.17 19.21
C LEU A 466 13.53 -29.73 20.43
N GLY A 467 12.36 -29.16 20.74
CA GLY A 467 11.46 -29.60 21.81
C GLY A 467 11.70 -28.93 23.16
N TYR A 468 12.48 -27.85 23.24
CA TYR A 468 12.61 -27.03 24.46
C TYR A 468 11.42 -26.07 24.53
N LYS A 469 10.34 -26.48 25.19
CA LYS A 469 9.04 -25.79 25.09
C LYS A 469 9.02 -24.43 25.78
N GLN A 470 9.73 -24.29 26.90
CA GLN A 470 9.68 -23.11 27.77
C GLN A 470 10.90 -22.19 27.60
N VAL A 471 11.26 -21.86 26.36
CA VAL A 471 12.38 -20.96 26.07
C VAL A 471 11.85 -19.60 25.59
N TYR A 472 12.30 -18.53 26.23
CA TYR A 472 11.81 -17.17 25.98
C TYR A 472 12.95 -16.22 25.62
N SER A 473 12.63 -15.20 24.83
CA SER A 473 13.52 -14.13 24.39
C SER A 473 13.08 -12.83 25.06
N LEU A 474 13.98 -12.18 25.80
CA LEU A 474 13.69 -10.88 26.38
C LEU A 474 13.70 -9.79 25.30
N VAL A 475 12.55 -9.16 25.09
CA VAL A 475 12.40 -8.02 24.16
C VAL A 475 13.27 -6.86 24.63
N GLY A 476 14.06 -6.28 23.73
CA GLY A 476 15.03 -5.22 24.03
C GLY A 476 16.33 -5.70 24.67
N GLY A 477 16.46 -7.01 24.95
CA GLY A 477 17.68 -7.63 25.45
C GLY A 477 18.12 -7.10 26.82
N HIS A 478 19.43 -7.15 27.08
CA HIS A 478 20.00 -6.83 28.39
C HIS A 478 19.71 -5.41 28.87
N ARG A 479 19.51 -4.45 27.93
CA ARG A 479 19.21 -3.05 28.26
C ARG A 479 17.92 -2.90 29.06
N MET A 480 17.00 -3.84 28.91
CA MET A 480 15.72 -3.82 29.62
C MET A 480 15.82 -4.35 31.05
N LEU A 481 16.96 -4.92 31.45
CA LEU A 481 17.23 -5.35 32.81
C LEU A 481 17.92 -4.27 33.65
N ALA A 482 18.50 -3.25 33.00
CA ALA A 482 19.24 -2.17 33.66
C ALA A 482 18.36 -1.16 34.42
N GLY A 483 17.06 -1.42 34.56
CA GLY A 483 16.11 -0.58 35.31
C GLY A 483 14.86 -1.32 35.79
N ALA A 484 14.92 -2.65 35.89
CA ALA A 484 13.83 -3.51 36.36
C ALA A 484 13.99 -3.88 37.84
#